data_AF-A0A0K8SWN8-F1
#
_entry.id   AF-A0A0K8SWN8-F1
#
_cell.length_a   1.000
_cell.length_b   1.000
_cell.length_c   1.000
_cell.angle_alpha   90.00
_cell.angle_beta   90.00
_cell.angle_gamma   90.00
#
_symmetry.space_group_name_H-M   'P 1'
#
loop_
_entity.id
_entity.type
_entity.pdbx_description
1 polymer ?
#
loop_
_entity_poly.entity_id
_entity_poly.type
_entity_poly.pdbx_seq_one_letter_code
_entity_poly.pdbx_strand_id
1 'polypeptide(L)'
;LRDCSDKRVLGVFLNLNFAAPFFLVLLWLRPVTKHYLTVRVFSGMQGPIMTENAFDILRILLIVVVVLLRVALMPFYLQSYLNIAERRVQEQRREAGRITNRDLQKKIAAVFYYMCVVALQYIAPILLCLFFGLMYKTLGEYSWSNIFDTTGVIFEEECPVEAKPPAPLGEEDSVLRSAQEITLAIGSLKQVLTKEVARGVFGFATWWICFSWFSSSALGLVYQSYFTQV
;
A
#
# COMPACT_ATOMS: atom_id res chain seq x y z
N LEU A 1 24.52 24.09 10.01
CA LEU A 1 24.93 22.67 9.80
C LEU A 1 23.76 21.69 9.91
N ARG A 2 22.83 21.85 10.88
CA ARG A 2 21.64 20.98 11.06
C ARG A 2 20.71 20.93 9.82
N ASP A 3 20.47 22.08 9.18
CA ASP A 3 19.67 22.18 7.94
C ASP A 3 20.28 21.48 6.72
N CYS A 4 21.59 21.31 6.66
CA CYS A 4 22.26 20.74 5.49
C CYS A 4 22.18 19.20 5.50
N SER A 5 22.22 18.60 6.70
CA SER A 5 22.03 17.16 6.89
C SER A 5 20.58 16.77 6.65
N ASP A 6 19.64 17.58 7.13
CA ASP A 6 18.21 17.32 6.96
C ASP A 6 17.79 17.29 5.49
N LYS A 7 18.32 18.23 4.68
CA LYS A 7 18.11 18.26 3.22
C LYS A 7 18.68 17.04 2.50
N ARG A 8 19.83 16.50 2.94
CA ARG A 8 20.39 15.26 2.35
C ARG A 8 19.57 14.04 2.74
N VAL A 9 19.20 13.93 4.02
CA VAL A 9 18.40 12.82 4.54
C VAL A 9 17.03 12.79 3.86
N LEU A 10 16.37 13.95 3.75
CA LEU A 10 15.12 14.10 3.02
C LEU A 10 15.29 13.71 1.53
N GLY A 11 16.39 14.11 0.90
CA GLY A 11 16.72 13.70 -0.46
C GLY A 11 16.86 12.19 -0.62
N VAL A 12 17.55 11.51 0.31
CA VAL A 12 17.67 10.04 0.31
C VAL A 12 16.30 9.39 0.48
N PHE A 13 15.48 9.84 1.42
CA PHE A 13 14.13 9.29 1.61
C PHE A 13 13.24 9.52 0.38
N LEU A 14 13.36 10.66 -0.30
CA LEU A 14 12.63 10.94 -1.53
C LEU A 14 13.01 10.00 -2.67
N ASN A 15 14.31 9.74 -2.84
CA ASN A 15 14.83 8.80 -3.84
C ASN A 15 14.43 7.36 -3.51
N LEU A 16 14.51 6.98 -2.23
CA LEU A 16 14.06 5.68 -1.76
C LEU A 16 12.56 5.50 -1.99
N ASN A 17 11.76 6.53 -1.74
CA ASN A 17 10.33 6.53 -1.98
C ASN A 17 9.99 6.34 -3.46
N PHE A 18 10.76 6.99 -4.33
CA PHE A 18 10.64 6.84 -5.78
C PHE A 18 10.98 5.41 -6.24
N ALA A 19 12.04 4.80 -5.68
CA ALA A 19 12.46 3.44 -6.02
C ALA A 19 11.62 2.34 -5.33
N ALA A 20 10.91 2.65 -4.25
CA ALA A 20 10.14 1.70 -3.45
C ALA A 20 9.15 0.83 -4.26
N PRO A 21 8.29 1.35 -5.16
CA PRO A 21 7.38 0.51 -5.93
C PRO A 21 8.12 -0.47 -6.86
N PHE A 22 9.30 -0.10 -7.36
CA PHE A 22 10.13 -0.99 -8.17
C PHE A 22 10.66 -2.18 -7.35
N PHE A 23 11.18 -1.92 -6.14
CA PHE A 23 11.62 -3.00 -5.25
C PHE A 23 10.47 -3.94 -4.85
N LEU A 24 9.27 -3.40 -4.60
CA LEU A 24 8.08 -4.22 -4.32
C LEU A 24 7.69 -5.11 -5.50
N VAL A 25 7.75 -4.59 -6.74
CA VAL A 25 7.46 -5.38 -7.96
C VAL A 25 8.47 -6.52 -8.14
N LEU A 26 9.76 -6.25 -7.94
CA LEU A 26 10.81 -7.27 -8.06
C LEU A 26 10.66 -8.40 -7.03
N LEU A 27 10.26 -8.07 -5.82
CA LEU A 27 10.06 -9.04 -4.73
C LEU A 27 8.95 -10.06 -5.02
N TRP A 28 7.96 -9.64 -5.81
CA TRP A 28 6.83 -10.46 -6.26
C TRP A 28 7.15 -11.29 -7.51
N LEU A 29 8.20 -10.97 -8.27
CA LEU A 29 8.69 -11.83 -9.36
C LEU A 29 9.38 -13.08 -8.77
N ARG A 30 8.64 -14.21 -8.78
CA ARG A 30 9.14 -15.54 -8.36
C ARG A 30 10.54 -15.90 -8.91
N PRO A 31 10.89 -15.69 -10.20
CA PRO A 31 12.22 -16.08 -10.69
C PRO A 31 13.35 -15.17 -10.19
N VAL A 32 13.06 -13.91 -9.86
CA VAL A 32 14.09 -12.93 -9.45
C VAL A 32 14.45 -13.09 -7.98
N THR A 33 13.48 -13.42 -7.13
CA THR A 33 13.72 -13.36 -5.69
C THR A 33 13.66 -14.73 -5.00
N LYS A 34 12.67 -15.58 -5.35
CA LYS A 34 12.57 -16.92 -4.74
C LYS A 34 13.77 -17.78 -5.16
N HIS A 35 14.07 -17.84 -6.46
CA HIS A 35 15.18 -18.65 -6.95
C HIS A 35 16.57 -18.19 -6.46
N TYR A 36 16.76 -16.88 -6.24
CA TYR A 36 18.04 -16.35 -5.78
C TYR A 36 18.22 -16.39 -4.25
N LEU A 37 17.15 -16.23 -3.46
CA LEU A 37 17.25 -16.22 -1.99
C LEU A 37 17.03 -17.59 -1.35
N THR A 38 16.16 -18.43 -1.92
CA THR A 38 15.80 -19.72 -1.31
C THR A 38 16.48 -20.92 -1.97
N VAL A 39 16.95 -20.81 -3.21
CA VAL A 39 17.54 -21.94 -3.96
C VAL A 39 19.05 -21.78 -4.17
N ARG A 40 19.55 -20.55 -4.38
CA ARG A 40 20.97 -20.32 -4.64
C ARG A 40 21.78 -20.30 -3.35
N VAL A 41 22.59 -21.34 -3.15
CA VAL A 41 23.64 -21.35 -2.12
C VAL A 41 24.83 -20.53 -2.66
N PHE A 42 25.15 -19.43 -1.98
CA PHE A 42 26.34 -18.65 -2.31
C PHE A 42 27.59 -19.37 -1.82
N SER A 43 28.68 -19.30 -2.61
CA SER A 43 29.93 -19.99 -2.31
C SER A 43 30.45 -19.58 -0.94
N GLY A 44 30.51 -20.51 0.02
CA GLY A 44 30.92 -20.27 1.40
C GLY A 44 29.83 -20.38 2.48
N MET A 45 28.56 -20.56 2.13
CA MET A 45 27.46 -20.81 3.09
C MET A 45 27.01 -22.28 3.06
N GLN A 46 26.70 -22.84 4.24
CA GLN A 46 26.27 -24.24 4.40
C GLN A 46 24.77 -24.48 4.09
N GLY A 47 24.02 -23.44 3.72
CA GLY A 47 22.60 -23.51 3.40
C GLY A 47 22.06 -22.28 2.66
N PRO A 48 20.80 -22.32 2.19
CA PRO A 48 20.14 -21.19 1.54
C PRO A 48 20.03 -19.98 2.49
N ILE A 49 20.03 -18.76 1.95
CA ILE A 49 20.02 -17.51 2.74
C ILE A 49 18.75 -17.39 3.58
N MET A 50 17.63 -17.95 3.12
CA MET A 50 16.34 -17.71 3.74
C MET A 50 15.38 -18.88 3.53
N THR A 51 14.61 -19.23 4.56
CA THR A 51 13.52 -20.22 4.49
C THR A 51 12.30 -19.62 3.78
N GLU A 52 11.46 -20.46 3.19
CA GLU A 52 10.26 -20.01 2.45
C GLU A 52 9.33 -19.15 3.33
N ASN A 53 9.16 -19.54 4.60
CA ASN A 53 8.32 -18.81 5.55
C ASN A 53 8.88 -17.42 5.89
N ALA A 54 10.20 -17.31 6.09
CA ALA A 54 10.83 -16.02 6.35
C ALA A 54 10.61 -15.07 5.17
N PHE A 55 10.63 -15.60 3.94
CA PHE A 55 10.52 -14.80 2.72
C PHE A 55 9.14 -14.17 2.56
N ASP A 56 8.08 -14.90 2.92
CA ASP A 56 6.73 -14.35 2.91
C ASP A 56 6.51 -13.31 4.01
N ILE A 57 7.16 -13.43 5.17
CA ILE A 57 7.14 -12.40 6.21
C ILE A 57 7.89 -11.14 5.77
N LEU A 58 9.06 -11.28 5.14
CA LEU A 58 9.82 -10.16 4.60
C LEU A 58 9.00 -9.34 3.59
N ARG A 59 8.22 -10.01 2.73
CA ARG A 59 7.32 -9.34 1.78
C ARG A 59 6.32 -8.43 2.47
N ILE A 60 5.64 -8.95 3.50
CA ILE A 60 4.64 -8.20 4.26
C ILE A 60 5.32 -7.05 5.01
N LEU A 61 6.47 -7.32 5.65
CA LEU A 61 7.24 -6.29 6.36
C LEU A 61 7.70 -5.17 5.43
N LEU A 62 8.17 -5.50 4.22
CA LEU A 62 8.59 -4.50 3.25
C LEU A 62 7.41 -3.65 2.77
N ILE A 63 6.23 -4.24 2.55
CA ILE A 63 5.00 -3.49 2.22
C ILE A 63 4.69 -2.48 3.34
N VAL A 64 4.73 -2.92 4.61
CA VAL A 64 4.47 -2.04 5.77
C VAL A 64 5.50 -0.91 5.85
N VAL A 65 6.80 -1.21 5.68
CA VAL A 65 7.86 -0.20 5.71
C VAL A 65 7.67 0.84 4.59
N VAL A 66 7.33 0.41 3.38
CA VAL A 66 7.08 1.33 2.26
C VAL A 66 5.85 2.20 2.52
N VAL A 67 4.78 1.63 3.09
CA VAL A 67 3.59 2.39 3.48
C VAL A 67 3.92 3.45 4.53
N LEU A 68 4.67 3.09 5.58
CA LEU A 68 5.09 4.02 6.63
C LEU A 68 5.97 5.15 6.07
N LEU A 69 6.96 4.80 5.24
CA LEU A 69 7.82 5.77 4.55
C LEU A 69 6.98 6.77 3.74
N ARG A 70 5.97 6.28 3.01
CA ARG A 70 5.08 7.11 2.19
C ARG A 70 4.22 8.05 3.03
N VAL A 71 3.62 7.55 4.11
CA VAL A 71 2.83 8.37 5.03
C VAL A 71 3.70 9.45 5.68
N ALA A 72 4.93 9.12 6.06
CA ALA A 72 5.88 10.08 6.62
C ALA A 72 6.29 11.18 5.61
N LEU A 73 6.42 10.83 4.33
CA LEU A 73 6.79 11.77 3.26
C LEU A 73 5.61 12.58 2.71
N MET A 74 4.38 12.09 2.86
CA MET A 74 3.15 12.76 2.41
C MET A 74 3.08 14.25 2.81
N PRO A 75 3.25 14.65 4.10
CA PRO A 75 3.14 16.05 4.49
C PRO A 75 4.18 16.94 3.77
N PHE A 76 5.38 16.43 3.51
CA PHE A 76 6.41 17.17 2.78
C PHE A 76 6.03 17.41 1.32
N TYR A 77 5.44 16.41 0.66
CA TYR A 77 4.92 16.59 -0.70
C TYR A 77 3.80 17.63 -0.73
N LEU A 78 2.81 17.54 0.16
CA LEU A 78 1.72 18.52 0.24
C LEU A 78 2.25 19.94 0.51
N GLN A 79 3.23 20.08 1.40
CA GLN A 79 3.84 21.38 1.68
C GLN A 79 4.52 21.99 0.45
N SER A 80 5.16 21.17 -0.38
CA SER A 80 5.75 21.65 -1.65
C SER A 80 4.68 22.16 -2.63
N TYR A 81 3.52 21.48 -2.71
CA TYR A 81 2.37 21.94 -3.49
C TYR A 81 1.79 23.24 -2.94
N LEU A 82 1.72 23.41 -1.62
CA LEU A 82 1.26 24.65 -0.99
C LEU A 82 2.18 25.84 -1.35
N ASN A 83 3.49 25.60 -1.33
CA ASN A 83 4.50 26.62 -1.67
C ASN A 83 4.39 27.07 -3.15
N ILE A 84 3.92 26.19 -4.05
CA ILE A 84 3.61 26.58 -5.43
C ILE A 84 2.46 27.60 -5.46
N ALA A 85 1.44 27.41 -4.62
CA ALA A 85 0.33 28.37 -4.50
C ALA A 85 0.83 29.74 -4.03
N GLU A 86 1.68 29.75 -3.00
CA GLU A 86 2.28 30.98 -2.47
C GLU A 86 3.12 31.70 -3.55
N ARG A 87 3.97 30.98 -4.28
CA ARG A 87 4.80 31.54 -5.33
C ARG A 87 3.97 32.16 -6.46
N ARG A 88 2.90 31.49 -6.91
CA ARG A 88 1.99 32.05 -7.92
C ARG A 88 1.32 33.35 -7.47
N VAL A 89 1.02 33.48 -6.18
CA VAL A 89 0.49 34.73 -5.61
C VAL A 89 1.56 35.82 -5.60
N GLN A 90 2.79 35.48 -5.25
CA GLN A 90 3.91 36.41 -5.27
C GLN A 90 4.26 36.89 -6.70
N GLU A 91 4.24 35.99 -7.69
CA GLU A 91 4.46 36.33 -9.10
C GLU A 91 3.38 37.28 -9.63
N GLN A 92 2.10 37.01 -9.34
CA GLN A 92 1.01 37.91 -9.73
C GLN A 92 1.07 39.28 -9.05
N ARG A 93 1.61 39.37 -7.83
CA ARG A 93 1.86 40.67 -7.18
C ARG A 93 2.95 41.49 -7.87
N ARG A 94 3.83 40.85 -8.66
CA ARG A 94 4.90 41.51 -9.42
C ARG A 94 4.43 41.97 -10.80
N GLU A 95 3.38 41.38 -11.34
CA GLU A 95 2.76 41.82 -12.60
C GLU A 95 1.97 43.13 -12.36
N ALA A 96 2.39 44.22 -13.00
CA ALA A 96 1.73 45.52 -12.92
C ALA A 96 0.43 45.50 -13.76
N GLY A 97 -0.63 44.93 -13.18
CA GLY A 97 -1.96 44.85 -13.80
C GLY A 97 -3.09 45.02 -12.78
N ARG A 98 -4.23 45.58 -13.22
CA ARG A 98 -5.43 45.73 -12.39
C ARG A 98 -6.12 44.37 -12.23
N ILE A 99 -5.58 43.51 -11.36
CA ILE A 99 -6.19 42.21 -11.05
C ILE A 99 -7.27 42.41 -9.98
N THR A 100 -8.48 41.91 -10.24
CA THR A 100 -9.59 41.94 -9.30
C THR A 100 -9.33 40.95 -8.15
N ASN A 101 -9.55 41.38 -6.89
CA ASN A 101 -9.38 40.52 -5.71
C ASN A 101 -10.15 39.18 -5.79
N ARG A 102 -11.29 39.16 -6.50
CA ARG A 102 -12.10 37.95 -6.73
C ARG A 102 -11.40 36.91 -7.60
N ASP A 103 -10.69 37.34 -8.65
CA ASP A 103 -9.96 36.43 -9.54
C ASP A 103 -8.77 35.81 -8.82
N LEU A 104 -8.10 36.59 -7.96
CA LEU A 104 -7.04 36.12 -7.08
C LEU A 104 -7.56 35.05 -6.10
N GLN A 105 -8.64 35.36 -5.38
CA GLN A 105 -9.23 34.43 -4.43
C GLN A 105 -9.69 33.13 -5.10
N LYS A 106 -10.27 33.22 -6.30
CA LYS A 106 -10.70 32.05 -7.08
C LYS A 106 -9.53 31.17 -7.50
N LYS A 107 -8.42 31.76 -7.97
CA LYS A 107 -7.20 31.01 -8.34
C LYS A 107 -6.59 30.30 -7.12
N ILE A 108 -6.51 30.98 -5.98
CA ILE A 108 -5.97 30.41 -4.74
C ILE A 108 -6.85 29.25 -4.26
N ALA A 109 -8.17 29.47 -4.16
CA ALA A 109 -9.11 28.45 -3.72
C ALA A 109 -9.04 27.20 -4.60
N ALA A 110 -8.93 27.36 -5.92
CA ALA A 110 -8.81 26.24 -6.84
C ALA A 110 -7.58 25.36 -6.54
N VAL A 111 -6.43 25.95 -6.17
CA VAL A 111 -5.22 25.19 -5.82
C VAL A 111 -5.41 24.40 -4.52
N PHE A 112 -6.05 24.99 -3.51
CA PHE A 112 -6.36 24.29 -2.25
C PHE A 112 -7.36 23.14 -2.44
N TYR A 113 -8.43 23.33 -3.21
CA TYR A 113 -9.35 22.26 -3.54
C TYR A 113 -8.67 21.12 -4.30
N TYR A 114 -7.79 21.45 -5.25
CA TYR A 114 -7.03 20.45 -5.99
C TYR A 114 -6.05 19.69 -5.09
N MET A 115 -5.44 20.34 -4.09
CA MET A 115 -4.55 19.67 -3.12
C MET A 115 -5.26 18.52 -2.39
N CYS A 116 -6.51 18.71 -1.97
CA CYS A 116 -7.27 17.64 -1.30
C CYS A 116 -7.46 16.42 -2.21
N VAL A 117 -7.75 16.65 -3.49
CA VAL A 117 -7.90 15.58 -4.49
C VAL A 117 -6.57 14.84 -4.68
N VAL A 118 -5.46 15.58 -4.78
CA VAL A 118 -4.11 15.00 -4.90
C VAL A 118 -3.74 14.20 -3.64
N ALA A 119 -4.08 14.70 -2.45
CA ALA A 119 -3.85 14.00 -1.19
C ALA A 119 -4.63 12.68 -1.13
N LEU A 120 -5.91 12.69 -1.52
CA LEU A 120 -6.74 11.49 -1.62
C LEU A 120 -6.17 10.49 -2.63
N GLN A 121 -5.74 10.97 -3.80
CA GLN A 121 -5.14 10.13 -4.83
C GLN A 121 -3.81 9.51 -4.37
N TYR A 122 -3.09 10.16 -3.46
CA TYR A 122 -1.88 9.63 -2.85
C TYR A 122 -2.19 8.55 -1.81
N ILE A 123 -3.20 8.78 -0.95
CA ILE A 123 -3.56 7.87 0.14
C ILE A 123 -4.24 6.59 -0.39
N ALA A 124 -5.13 6.70 -1.37
CA ALA A 124 -5.93 5.59 -1.87
C ALA A 124 -5.09 4.34 -2.29
N PRO A 125 -4.05 4.45 -3.14
CA PRO A 125 -3.24 3.28 -3.52
C PRO A 125 -2.43 2.72 -2.35
N ILE A 126 -2.02 3.56 -1.39
CA ILE A 126 -1.30 3.12 -0.19
C ILE A 126 -2.21 2.26 0.69
N LEU A 127 -3.44 2.72 0.94
CA LEU A 127 -4.42 1.99 1.73
C LEU A 127 -4.83 0.69 1.04
N LEU A 128 -5.05 0.71 -0.27
CA LEU A 128 -5.36 -0.51 -1.03
C LEU A 128 -4.21 -1.52 -0.97
N CYS A 129 -2.97 -1.07 -1.14
CA CYS A 129 -1.80 -1.95 -1.05
C CYS A 129 -1.65 -2.56 0.36
N LEU A 130 -1.86 -1.76 1.41
CA LEU A 130 -1.85 -2.24 2.79
C LEU A 130 -2.99 -3.23 3.04
N PHE A 131 -4.20 -2.93 2.56
CA PHE A 131 -5.36 -3.81 2.71
C PHE A 131 -5.13 -5.17 2.04
N PHE A 132 -4.66 -5.19 0.79
CA PHE A 132 -4.35 -6.44 0.10
C PHE A 132 -3.17 -7.18 0.71
N GLY A 133 -2.16 -6.49 1.23
CA GLY A 133 -1.04 -7.10 1.96
C GLY A 133 -1.48 -7.75 3.28
N LEU A 134 -2.38 -7.11 4.02
CA LEU A 134 -2.96 -7.67 5.24
C LEU A 134 -3.90 -8.86 4.92
N MET A 135 -4.71 -8.76 3.88
CA MET A 135 -5.55 -9.87 3.40
C MET A 135 -4.71 -11.06 2.94
N TYR A 136 -3.61 -10.81 2.23
CA TYR A 136 -2.64 -11.84 1.87
C TYR A 136 -2.08 -12.56 3.11
N LYS A 137 -1.86 -11.83 4.20
CA LYS A 137 -1.44 -12.41 5.48
C LYS A 137 -2.54 -13.25 6.13
N THR A 138 -3.72 -12.67 6.35
CA THR A 138 -4.79 -13.28 7.16
C THR A 138 -5.42 -14.48 6.48
N LEU A 139 -5.68 -14.41 5.17
CA LEU A 139 -6.23 -15.53 4.39
C LEU A 139 -5.14 -16.51 3.93
N GLY A 140 -3.88 -16.09 3.97
CA GLY A 140 -2.74 -16.93 3.63
C GLY A 140 -2.23 -17.81 4.77
N GLU A 141 -2.84 -17.79 5.96
CA GLU A 141 -2.39 -18.55 7.15
C GLU A 141 -0.92 -18.30 7.53
N TYR A 142 -0.38 -17.10 7.24
CA TYR A 142 0.99 -16.76 7.60
C TYR A 142 1.05 -16.34 9.06
N SER A 143 1.34 -17.29 9.96
CA SER A 143 1.49 -17.02 11.39
C SER A 143 2.78 -16.23 11.69
N TRP A 144 2.67 -15.22 12.55
CA TRP A 144 3.85 -14.61 13.19
C TRP A 144 4.44 -15.52 14.28
N SER A 145 3.70 -16.55 14.71
CA SER A 145 4.08 -17.41 15.82
C SER A 145 5.44 -18.04 15.58
N ASN A 146 5.80 -18.43 14.35
CA ASN A 146 7.12 -19.00 14.05
C ASN A 146 8.32 -18.05 14.32
N ILE A 147 8.12 -16.75 14.51
CA ILE A 147 9.17 -15.80 14.93
C ILE A 147 9.22 -15.66 16.46
N PHE A 148 8.07 -15.74 17.14
CA PHE A 148 7.95 -15.60 18.59
C PHE A 148 7.89 -16.94 19.36
N ASP A 149 7.75 -18.07 18.67
CA ASP A 149 7.71 -19.46 19.18
C ASP A 149 9.08 -19.96 19.67
N THR A 150 10.09 -19.10 19.77
CA THR A 150 11.20 -19.34 20.70
C THR A 150 10.78 -19.10 22.17
N THR A 151 9.58 -18.57 22.39
CA THR A 151 8.97 -18.40 23.72
C THR A 151 7.55 -18.96 23.66
N GLY A 152 7.42 -20.23 24.03
CA GLY A 152 6.18 -21.01 23.91
C GLY A 152 4.98 -20.36 24.61
N VAL A 153 4.18 -19.65 23.84
CA VAL A 153 2.82 -19.25 24.21
C VAL A 153 1.93 -19.56 23.02
N ILE A 154 1.35 -20.76 23.07
CA ILE A 154 0.28 -21.19 22.20
C ILE A 154 -0.94 -20.31 22.50
N PHE A 155 -1.25 -19.39 21.59
CA PHE A 155 -2.58 -18.77 21.55
C PHE A 155 -3.45 -19.64 20.63
N GLU A 156 -3.97 -20.73 21.19
CA GLU A 156 -5.19 -21.35 20.68
C GLU A 156 -6.36 -20.43 21.07
N GLU A 157 -6.84 -19.65 20.11
CA GLU A 157 -8.20 -19.09 20.16
C GLU A 157 -9.00 -19.69 18.98
N GLU A 158 -9.24 -20.99 19.06
CA GLU A 158 -10.42 -21.58 18.42
C GLU A 158 -11.63 -21.20 19.27
N CYS A 159 -12.38 -20.19 18.84
CA CYS A 159 -13.72 -19.95 19.38
C CYS A 159 -14.60 -21.17 19.02
N PRO A 160 -15.13 -21.94 19.99
CA PRO A 160 -16.16 -22.91 19.68
C PRO A 160 -17.45 -22.12 19.47
N VAL A 161 -17.88 -21.99 18.21
CA VAL A 161 -19.25 -21.58 17.91
C VAL A 161 -20.14 -22.75 18.29
N GLU A 162 -20.58 -22.75 19.55
CA GLU A 162 -21.60 -23.67 20.04
C GLU A 162 -22.91 -23.35 19.31
N ALA A 163 -23.18 -24.13 18.25
CA ALA A 163 -24.36 -23.99 17.42
C ALA A 163 -25.60 -24.39 18.22
N LYS A 164 -26.22 -23.41 18.88
CA LYS A 164 -27.58 -23.57 19.42
C LYS A 164 -28.54 -23.85 18.26
N PRO A 165 -29.38 -24.91 18.31
CA PRO A 165 -30.35 -25.15 17.24
C PRO A 165 -31.34 -23.98 17.19
N PRO A 166 -31.64 -23.41 16.02
CA PRO A 166 -32.64 -22.35 15.92
C PRO A 166 -34.03 -22.92 16.24
N ALA A 167 -34.73 -22.27 17.17
CA ALA A 167 -36.14 -22.50 17.44
C ALA A 167 -36.98 -22.20 16.18
N PRO A 168 -38.11 -22.91 15.95
CA PRO A 168 -38.94 -22.66 14.78
C PRO A 168 -39.63 -21.29 14.96
N LEU A 169 -39.28 -20.32 14.13
CA LEU A 169 -39.88 -18.98 14.12
C LEU A 169 -40.59 -18.73 12.79
N GLY A 170 -41.77 -18.13 12.92
CA GLY A 170 -42.81 -17.99 11.91
C GLY A 170 -42.50 -17.06 10.73
N GLU A 171 -43.47 -17.02 9.82
CA GLU A 171 -43.45 -16.56 8.43
C GLU A 171 -43.08 -15.09 8.13
N GLU A 172 -42.59 -14.27 9.06
CA GLU A 172 -42.55 -12.80 8.85
C GLU A 172 -41.18 -12.15 8.56
N ASP A 173 -40.06 -12.87 8.52
CA ASP A 173 -38.75 -12.21 8.34
C ASP A 173 -38.03 -12.55 7.02
N SER A 174 -38.53 -11.97 5.92
CA SER A 174 -37.86 -12.03 4.60
C SER A 174 -36.41 -11.54 4.65
N VAL A 175 -36.12 -10.53 5.47
CA VAL A 175 -34.76 -9.97 5.67
C VAL A 175 -33.84 -10.96 6.37
N LEU A 176 -34.32 -11.70 7.37
CA LEU A 176 -33.52 -12.73 8.06
C LEU A 176 -33.24 -13.91 7.14
N ARG A 177 -34.22 -14.31 6.32
CA ARG A 177 -34.02 -15.36 5.32
C ARG A 177 -32.99 -14.96 4.27
N SER A 178 -33.04 -13.72 3.75
CA SER A 178 -32.01 -13.21 2.83
C SER A 178 -30.63 -13.11 3.48
N ALA A 179 -30.54 -12.69 4.74
CA ALA A 179 -29.27 -12.66 5.48
C ALA A 179 -28.70 -14.07 5.69
N GLN A 180 -29.56 -15.06 5.95
CA GLN A 180 -29.17 -16.45 6.09
C GLN A 180 -28.72 -17.06 4.76
N GLU A 181 -29.42 -16.76 3.66
CA GLU A 181 -29.03 -17.17 2.31
C GLU A 181 -27.69 -16.55 1.88
N ILE A 182 -27.46 -15.26 2.18
CA ILE A 182 -26.18 -14.58 1.96
C ILE A 182 -25.08 -15.23 2.81
N THR A 183 -25.36 -15.56 4.06
CA THR A 183 -24.38 -16.21 4.95
C THR A 183 -24.01 -17.60 4.45
N LEU A 184 -24.97 -18.38 3.96
CA LEU A 184 -24.73 -19.68 3.35
C LEU A 184 -23.96 -19.57 2.03
N ALA A 185 -24.29 -18.58 1.19
CA ALA A 185 -23.57 -18.30 -0.05
C ALA A 185 -22.12 -17.85 0.22
N ILE A 186 -21.90 -17.02 1.24
CA ILE A 186 -20.56 -16.62 1.71
C ILE A 186 -19.80 -17.84 2.28
N GLY A 187 -20.49 -18.72 3.01
CA GLY A 187 -19.92 -19.97 3.51
C GLY A 187 -19.43 -20.87 2.38
N SER A 188 -20.26 -21.06 1.35
CA SER A 188 -19.90 -21.81 0.14
C SER A 188 -18.76 -21.14 -0.64
N LEU A 189 -18.78 -19.80 -0.76
CA LEU A 189 -17.71 -19.05 -1.42
C LEU A 189 -16.39 -19.18 -0.67
N LYS A 190 -16.38 -19.14 0.66
CA LYS A 190 -15.19 -19.38 1.50
C LYS A 190 -14.61 -20.79 1.28
N GLN A 191 -15.46 -21.78 1.02
CA GLN A 191 -15.03 -23.15 0.73
C GLN A 191 -14.35 -23.26 -0.65
N VAL A 192 -14.78 -22.47 -1.64
CA VAL A 192 -14.16 -22.37 -2.97
C VAL A 192 -12.89 -21.49 -2.95
N LEU A 193 -12.83 -20.51 -2.05
CA LEU A 193 -11.70 -19.62 -1.85
C LEU A 193 -10.64 -20.30 -0.97
N THR A 194 -10.09 -21.40 -1.48
CA THR A 194 -8.99 -22.14 -0.84
C THR A 194 -7.82 -21.20 -0.57
N LYS A 195 -7.06 -21.46 0.51
CA LYS A 195 -5.87 -20.67 0.89
C LYS A 195 -4.89 -20.42 -0.25
N GLU A 196 -4.72 -21.38 -1.16
CA GLU A 196 -3.83 -21.23 -2.32
C GLU A 196 -4.36 -20.21 -3.33
N VAL A 197 -5.68 -20.22 -3.58
CA VAL A 197 -6.35 -19.25 -4.45
C VAL A 197 -6.32 -17.86 -3.83
N ALA A 198 -6.59 -17.75 -2.52
CA ALA A 198 -6.47 -16.48 -1.80
C ALA A 198 -5.04 -15.90 -1.91
N ARG A 199 -4.02 -16.72 -1.67
CA ARG A 199 -2.60 -16.31 -1.82
C ARG A 199 -2.29 -15.87 -3.25
N GLY A 200 -2.81 -16.57 -4.26
CA GLY A 200 -2.64 -16.22 -5.67
C GLY A 200 -3.30 -14.89 -6.03
N VAL A 201 -4.59 -14.73 -5.68
CA VAL A 201 -5.40 -13.55 -6.02
C VAL A 201 -4.89 -12.30 -5.31
N PHE A 202 -4.73 -12.35 -3.98
CA PHE A 202 -4.25 -11.19 -3.23
C PHE A 202 -2.79 -10.86 -3.53
N GLY A 203 -1.98 -11.89 -3.83
CA GLY A 203 -0.61 -11.68 -4.26
C GLY A 203 -0.52 -11.01 -5.63
N PHE A 204 -1.31 -11.48 -6.59
CA PHE A 204 -1.40 -10.85 -7.91
C PHE A 204 -1.98 -9.43 -7.82
N ALA A 205 -3.02 -9.20 -7.02
CA ALA A 205 -3.59 -7.87 -6.81
C ALA A 205 -2.56 -6.89 -6.20
N THR A 206 -1.81 -7.34 -5.19
CA THR A 206 -0.75 -6.54 -4.56
C THR A 206 0.35 -6.22 -5.58
N TRP A 207 0.78 -7.21 -6.36
CA TRP A 207 1.76 -7.00 -7.42
C TRP A 207 1.25 -6.02 -8.49
N TRP A 208 0.01 -6.17 -8.95
CA TRP A 208 -0.58 -5.33 -9.99
C TRP A 208 -0.69 -3.87 -9.55
N ILE A 209 -1.04 -3.62 -8.29
CA ILE A 209 -1.05 -2.27 -7.71
C ILE A 209 0.36 -1.69 -7.68
N CYS A 210 1.35 -2.45 -7.21
CA CYS A 210 2.74 -1.99 -7.18
C CYS A 210 3.27 -1.72 -8.60
N PHE A 211 2.92 -2.57 -9.57
CA PHE A 211 3.31 -2.41 -10.97
C PHE A 211 2.65 -1.21 -11.63
N SER A 212 1.35 -1.02 -11.42
CA SER A 212 0.62 0.15 -11.91
C SER A 212 1.22 1.43 -11.34
N TRP A 213 1.58 1.42 -10.05
CA TRP A 213 2.22 2.55 -9.40
C TRP A 213 3.61 2.86 -9.97
N PHE A 214 4.44 1.82 -10.16
CA PHE A 214 5.73 1.96 -10.83
C PHE A 214 5.57 2.53 -12.24
N SER A 215 4.63 1.99 -13.02
CA SER A 215 4.33 2.44 -14.38
C SER A 215 3.91 3.91 -14.42
N SER A 216 2.99 4.35 -13.55
CA SER A 216 2.60 5.76 -13.46
C SER A 216 3.77 6.67 -13.10
N SER A 217 4.66 6.23 -12.20
CA SER A 217 5.85 7.00 -11.81
C SER A 217 6.87 7.10 -12.94
N ALA A 218 7.10 5.99 -13.67
CA ALA A 218 7.99 5.95 -14.82
C ALA A 218 7.49 6.84 -15.97
N LEU A 219 6.19 6.77 -16.30
CA LEU A 219 5.58 7.65 -17.29
C LEU A 219 5.68 9.13 -16.90
N GLY A 220 5.48 9.45 -15.61
CA GLY A 220 5.67 10.80 -15.10
C GLY A 220 7.09 11.33 -15.30
N LEU A 221 8.11 10.50 -15.06
CA LEU A 221 9.51 10.87 -15.32
C LEU A 221 9.79 11.07 -16.81
N VAL A 222 9.30 10.17 -17.67
CA VAL A 222 9.50 10.28 -19.12
C VAL A 222 8.86 11.58 -19.62
N TYR A 223 7.63 11.86 -19.19
CA TYR A 223 6.95 13.11 -19.51
C TYR A 223 7.76 14.34 -19.09
N GLN A 224 8.22 14.37 -17.83
CA GLN A 224 9.04 15.50 -17.35
C GLN A 224 10.34 15.63 -18.15
N SER A 225 11.05 14.52 -18.40
CA SER A 225 12.31 14.55 -19.14
C SER A 225 12.14 15.09 -20.56
N TYR A 226 11.04 14.75 -21.23
CA TYR A 226 10.72 15.21 -22.58
C TYR A 226 10.48 16.72 -22.62
N PHE A 227 9.69 17.26 -21.68
CA PHE A 227 9.36 18.70 -21.64
C PHE A 227 10.42 19.58 -20.98
N THR A 228 11.39 19.01 -20.26
CA THR A 228 12.52 19.78 -19.70
C THR A 228 13.68 19.92 -20.70
N GLN A 229 13.68 19.11 -21.77
CA GLN A 229 14.69 19.17 -22.84
C GLN A 229 14.30 20.11 -24.01
N VAL A 230 13.10 20.68 -23.98
CA VAL A 230 12.62 21.73 -24.90
C VAL A 230 12.64 23.07 -24.18
#